data_AF-A0A7S2CLJ4-F1
#
_entry.id   AF-A0A7S2CLJ4-F1
#
_cell.length_a   1.000
_cell.length_b   1.000
_cell.length_c   1.000
_cell.angle_alpha   90.00
_cell.angle_beta   90.00
_cell.angle_gamma   90.00
#
_symmetry.space_group_name_H-M   'P 1'
#
loop_
_entity.id
_entity.type
_entity.pdbx_description
1 polymer ?
#
loop_
_entity_poly.entity_id
_entity_poly.type
_entity_poly.pdbx_seq_one_letter_code
_entity_poly.pdbx_strand_id
1 'polypeptide(L)'
;RARHKDLVGQVDLVIGSECVYYEGCSAIAATLLAMLAPGGRAIFMMASTRAGLKAFCDAIDEAGLVSDTQPVDGCLIERARESRGELAVVNDTLVVFHVARPKEPPLEPPTPGSGEPNGSGTAAATALGTAGAVA
;
A
#
# COMPACT_ATOMS: atom_id res chain seq x y z
N ARG A 1 -26.45 -12.28 -7.73
CA ARG A 1 -24.99 -12.10 -8.02
C ARG A 1 -24.76 -10.62 -8.26
N ALA A 2 -23.85 -9.98 -7.53
CA ALA A 2 -23.43 -8.60 -7.81
C ALA A 2 -22.83 -8.52 -9.22
N ARG A 3 -23.17 -7.49 -9.98
CA ARG A 3 -22.56 -7.21 -11.28
C ARG A 3 -21.30 -6.38 -11.07
N HIS A 4 -20.36 -6.42 -12.01
CA HIS A 4 -19.10 -5.67 -11.95
C HIS A 4 -19.30 -4.17 -11.67
N LYS A 5 -20.36 -3.56 -12.22
CA LYS A 5 -20.71 -2.15 -11.99
C LYS A 5 -21.08 -1.83 -10.53
N ASP A 6 -21.52 -2.84 -9.78
CA ASP A 6 -21.94 -2.69 -8.40
C ASP A 6 -20.75 -2.70 -7.44
N LEU A 7 -19.52 -2.99 -7.92
CA LEU A 7 -18.30 -3.11 -7.11
C LEU A 7 -17.37 -1.89 -7.21
N VAL A 8 -17.73 -0.87 -8.00
CA VAL A 8 -16.92 0.34 -8.17
C VAL A 8 -16.75 1.04 -6.82
N GLY A 9 -15.48 1.27 -6.42
CA GLY A 9 -15.10 1.93 -5.17
C GLY A 9 -15.53 1.22 -3.89
N GLN A 10 -15.84 -0.08 -3.94
CA GLN A 10 -16.42 -0.83 -2.82
C GLN A 10 -15.56 -2.00 -2.36
N VAL A 11 -14.46 -2.30 -3.05
CA VAL A 11 -13.65 -3.48 -2.76
C VAL A 11 -12.47 -3.11 -1.87
N ASP A 12 -12.41 -3.66 -0.67
CA ASP A 12 -11.29 -3.46 0.26
C ASP A 12 -10.05 -4.29 -0.13
N LEU A 13 -10.26 -5.48 -0.70
CA LEU A 13 -9.20 -6.41 -1.06
C LEU A 13 -9.50 -7.15 -2.37
N VAL A 14 -8.56 -7.08 -3.31
CA VAL A 14 -8.52 -7.94 -4.51
C VAL A 14 -7.36 -8.90 -4.38
N ILE A 15 -7.58 -10.19 -4.63
CA ILE A 15 -6.52 -11.20 -4.68
C ILE A 15 -6.49 -11.82 -6.07
N GLY A 16 -5.32 -11.78 -6.72
CA GLY A 16 -5.08 -12.37 -8.04
C GLY A 16 -3.93 -13.37 -8.00
N SER A 17 -4.02 -14.43 -8.81
CA SER A 17 -2.91 -15.35 -9.07
C SER A 17 -2.84 -15.62 -10.56
N GLU A 18 -1.67 -15.40 -11.17
CA GLU A 18 -1.40 -15.65 -12.60
C GLU A 18 -2.41 -15.09 -13.62
N CYS A 19 -3.21 -14.10 -13.26
CA CYS A 19 -4.25 -13.55 -14.14
C CYS A 19 -3.76 -12.43 -15.07
N VAL A 20 -2.45 -12.13 -15.06
CA VAL A 20 -1.88 -11.01 -15.80
C VAL A 20 -1.03 -11.51 -16.96
N TYR A 21 -1.59 -11.39 -18.16
CA TYR A 21 -0.86 -11.52 -19.42
C TYR A 21 -0.41 -10.14 -19.88
N TYR A 22 0.70 -10.07 -20.63
CA TYR A 22 1.31 -8.80 -21.05
C TYR A 22 0.31 -7.82 -21.68
N GLU A 23 -0.58 -8.32 -22.55
CA GLU A 23 -1.60 -7.50 -23.24
C GLU A 23 -2.74 -7.02 -22.31
N GLY A 24 -2.87 -7.60 -21.11
CA GLY A 24 -3.93 -7.30 -20.15
C GLY A 24 -3.54 -6.33 -19.03
N CYS A 25 -2.26 -5.97 -18.90
CA CYS A 25 -1.74 -5.19 -17.76
C CYS A 25 -2.53 -3.89 -17.53
N SER A 26 -2.70 -3.06 -18.55
CA SER A 26 -3.40 -1.77 -18.43
C SER A 26 -4.89 -1.93 -18.13
N ALA A 27 -5.54 -2.94 -18.70
CA ALA A 27 -6.96 -3.21 -18.44
C ALA A 27 -7.19 -3.66 -17.00
N ILE A 28 -6.30 -4.50 -16.46
CA ILE A 28 -6.34 -4.94 -15.07
C ILE A 28 -6.07 -3.76 -14.14
N ALA A 29 -5.04 -2.95 -14.41
CA ALA A 29 -4.72 -1.76 -13.62
C ALA A 29 -5.91 -0.77 -13.53
N ALA A 30 -6.53 -0.46 -14.66
CA ALA A 30 -7.72 0.40 -14.71
C ALA A 30 -8.90 -0.21 -13.94
N THR A 31 -9.08 -1.54 -14.03
CA THR A 31 -10.13 -2.25 -13.31
C THR A 31 -9.91 -2.20 -11.80
N LEU A 32 -8.67 -2.40 -11.34
CA LEU A 32 -8.32 -2.32 -9.91
C LEU A 32 -8.56 -0.91 -9.38
N LEU A 33 -8.12 0.13 -10.09
CA LEU A 33 -8.36 1.51 -9.70
C LEU A 33 -9.86 1.82 -9.56
N ALA A 34 -10.69 1.30 -10.47
CA ALA A 34 -12.13 1.51 -10.43
C ALA A 34 -12.81 0.73 -9.28
N MET A 35 -12.36 -0.47 -8.97
CA MET A 35 -13.02 -1.35 -7.98
C MET A 35 -12.60 -1.03 -6.54
N LEU A 36 -11.34 -0.65 -6.31
CA LEU A 36 -10.81 -0.49 -4.97
C LEU A 36 -11.47 0.68 -4.24
N ALA A 37 -11.95 0.41 -3.02
CA ALA A 37 -12.40 1.45 -2.10
C ALA A 37 -11.21 2.34 -1.68
N PRO A 38 -11.45 3.56 -1.17
CA PRO A 38 -10.40 4.38 -0.57
C PRO A 38 -9.65 3.60 0.52
N GLY A 39 -8.33 3.40 0.34
CA GLY A 39 -7.51 2.59 1.25
C GLY A 39 -7.53 1.08 0.99
N GLY A 40 -8.29 0.63 -0.01
CA GLY A 40 -8.29 -0.74 -0.50
C GLY A 40 -6.95 -1.15 -1.11
N ARG A 41 -6.74 -2.46 -1.17
CA ARG A 41 -5.48 -3.07 -1.62
C ARG A 41 -5.72 -4.18 -2.63
N ALA A 42 -4.75 -4.42 -3.48
CA ALA A 42 -4.74 -5.59 -4.34
C ALA A 42 -3.44 -6.38 -4.15
N ILE A 43 -3.54 -7.71 -4.08
CA ILE A 43 -2.39 -8.60 -3.88
C ILE A 43 -2.37 -9.59 -5.03
N PHE A 44 -1.28 -9.59 -5.78
CA PHE A 44 -1.07 -10.49 -6.91
C PHE A 44 0.11 -11.40 -6.65
N MET A 45 -0.11 -12.70 -6.77
CA MET A 45 0.94 -13.69 -6.70
C MET A 45 1.40 -14.05 -8.13
N MET A 46 2.67 -13.78 -8.41
CA MET A 46 3.28 -13.91 -9.73
C MET A 46 4.67 -14.54 -9.64
N ALA A 47 5.16 -15.08 -10.75
CA ALA A 47 6.54 -15.53 -10.88
C ALA A 47 7.45 -14.35 -11.26
N SER A 48 8.54 -14.18 -10.51
CA SER A 48 9.57 -13.15 -10.71
C SER A 48 10.18 -13.18 -12.11
N THR A 49 10.24 -14.37 -12.71
CA THR A 49 10.84 -14.62 -14.02
C THR A 49 9.94 -14.26 -15.20
N ARG A 50 8.67 -13.90 -14.97
CA ARG A 50 7.76 -13.52 -16.05
C ARG A 50 8.07 -12.11 -16.53
N ALA A 51 8.27 -11.96 -17.84
CA ALA A 51 8.39 -10.67 -18.50
C ALA A 51 7.18 -9.73 -18.23
N GLY A 52 6.01 -10.32 -17.94
CA GLY A 52 4.80 -9.58 -17.59
C GLY A 52 4.82 -8.89 -16.23
N LEU A 53 5.72 -9.25 -15.30
CA LEU A 53 5.76 -8.66 -13.96
C LEU A 53 6.10 -7.17 -14.03
N LYS A 54 7.21 -6.81 -14.70
CA LYS A 54 7.62 -5.41 -14.83
C LYS A 54 6.56 -4.58 -15.55
N ALA A 55 6.06 -5.09 -16.68
CA ALA A 55 5.03 -4.41 -17.46
C ALA A 55 3.73 -4.19 -16.66
N PHE A 56 3.42 -5.12 -15.75
CA PHE A 56 2.27 -4.96 -14.86
C PHE A 56 2.50 -3.89 -13.80
N CYS A 57 3.66 -3.89 -13.14
CA CYS A 57 4.00 -2.83 -12.19
C CYS A 57 4.01 -1.45 -12.86
N ASP A 58 4.62 -1.33 -14.05
CA ASP A 58 4.65 -0.09 -14.82
C ASP A 58 3.20 0.40 -15.11
N ALA A 59 2.30 -0.49 -15.55
CA ALA A 59 0.91 -0.13 -15.84
C ALA A 59 0.10 0.27 -14.60
N ILE A 60 0.42 -0.29 -13.43
CA ILE A 60 -0.19 0.08 -12.14
C ILE A 60 0.27 1.47 -11.72
N ASP A 61 1.57 1.74 -11.83
CA ASP A 61 2.16 3.02 -11.48
C ASP A 61 1.61 4.12 -12.41
N GLU A 62 1.47 3.84 -13.72
CA GLU A 62 0.81 4.73 -14.69
C GLU A 62 -0.67 5.00 -14.35
N ALA A 63 -1.37 4.03 -13.76
CA ALA A 63 -2.74 4.20 -13.29
C ALA A 63 -2.84 5.01 -11.97
N GLY A 64 -1.71 5.42 -11.39
CA GLY A 64 -1.66 6.20 -10.14
C GLY A 64 -1.82 5.36 -8.87
N LEU A 65 -1.70 4.03 -8.99
CA LEU A 65 -1.57 3.13 -7.85
C LEU A 65 -0.10 3.05 -7.44
N VAL A 66 0.17 2.70 -6.19
CA VAL A 66 1.53 2.47 -5.70
C VAL A 66 1.74 0.97 -5.57
N SER A 67 2.83 0.49 -6.17
CA SER A 67 3.25 -0.90 -6.10
C SER A 67 4.36 -1.13 -5.08
N ASP A 68 4.27 -2.24 -4.34
CA ASP A 68 5.34 -2.80 -3.51
C ASP A 68 5.50 -4.28 -3.88
N THR A 69 6.74 -4.71 -4.12
CA THR A 69 7.03 -6.08 -4.54
C THR A 69 7.82 -6.79 -3.45
N GLN A 70 7.27 -7.90 -2.97
CA GLN A 70 7.84 -8.66 -1.86
C GLN A 70 8.05 -10.13 -2.28
N PRO A 71 9.20 -10.74 -1.94
CA PRO A 71 9.38 -12.16 -2.15
C PRO A 71 8.45 -12.98 -1.24
N VAL A 72 7.96 -14.11 -1.75
CA VAL A 72 7.27 -15.12 -0.93
C VAL A 72 8.32 -15.84 -0.06
N ASP A 73 7.95 -16.16 1.17
CA ASP A 73 8.81 -16.92 2.08
C ASP A 73 9.26 -18.26 1.46
N GLY A 74 10.57 -18.51 1.48
CA GLY A 74 11.18 -19.72 0.94
C GLY A 74 10.63 -21.01 1.55
N CYS A 75 10.24 -21.00 2.83
CA CYS A 75 9.64 -22.16 3.49
C CYS A 75 8.30 -22.54 2.87
N LEU A 76 7.48 -21.55 2.48
CA LEU A 76 6.21 -21.78 1.80
C LEU A 76 6.42 -22.33 0.40
N ILE A 77 7.45 -21.83 -0.31
CA ILE A 77 7.83 -22.32 -1.63
C ILE A 77 8.27 -23.79 -1.56
N GLU A 78 9.11 -24.13 -0.58
CA GLU A 78 9.58 -25.51 -0.36
C GLU A 78 8.41 -26.45 -0.05
N ARG A 79 7.51 -26.05 0.86
CA ARG A 79 6.29 -26.83 1.17
C ARG A 79 5.38 -27.01 -0.04
N ALA A 80 5.23 -25.98 -0.86
CA ALA A 80 4.43 -26.08 -2.09
C ALA A 80 5.04 -27.10 -3.06
N ARG A 81 6.38 -27.11 -3.22
CA ARG A 81 7.11 -28.08 -4.05
C ARG A 81 7.00 -29.51 -3.53
N GLU A 82 7.07 -29.70 -2.22
CA GLU A 82 6.86 -31.01 -1.58
C GLU A 82 5.44 -31.56 -1.85
N SER A 83 4.43 -30.68 -1.94
CA SER A 83 3.03 -31.06 -2.11
C SER A 83 2.62 -31.41 -3.54
N ARG A 84 3.36 -30.93 -4.56
CA ARG A 84 3.07 -31.16 -5.98
C ARG A 84 4.39 -31.33 -6.75
N GLY A 85 4.69 -32.56 -7.13
CA GLY A 85 5.74 -32.85 -8.10
C GLY A 85 5.50 -32.05 -9.38
N GLU A 86 6.47 -31.21 -9.74
CA GLU A 86 6.46 -30.28 -10.87
C GLU A 86 5.37 -29.20 -10.87
N LEU A 87 5.56 -28.14 -10.09
CA LEU A 87 5.03 -26.82 -10.46
C LEU A 87 5.87 -26.28 -11.61
N ALA A 88 5.30 -26.22 -12.81
CA ALA A 88 5.97 -25.76 -14.04
C ALA A 88 6.55 -24.33 -13.91
N VAL A 89 5.99 -23.50 -13.02
CA VAL A 89 6.52 -22.19 -12.63
C VAL A 89 6.15 -21.94 -11.17
N VAL A 90 7.10 -21.50 -10.34
CA VAL A 90 6.85 -21.11 -8.95
C VAL A 90 6.49 -19.63 -8.93
N ASN A 91 5.30 -19.29 -8.42
CA ASN A 91 5.00 -17.91 -8.06
C ASN A 91 5.69 -17.59 -6.73
N ASP A 92 6.82 -16.91 -6.83
CA ASP A 92 7.75 -16.58 -5.75
C ASP A 92 7.65 -15.11 -5.33
N THR A 93 6.75 -14.34 -5.94
CA THR A 93 6.64 -12.91 -5.76
C THR A 93 5.20 -12.52 -5.43
N LEU A 94 5.04 -11.75 -4.37
CA LEU A 94 3.83 -11.00 -4.05
C LEU A 94 4.00 -9.57 -4.55
N VAL A 95 3.04 -9.10 -5.34
CA VAL A 95 2.95 -7.71 -5.74
C VAL A 95 1.75 -7.11 -5.04
N VAL A 96 1.99 -6.13 -4.17
CA VAL A 96 0.97 -5.46 -3.39
C VAL A 96 0.75 -4.07 -3.97
N PHE A 97 -0.47 -3.79 -4.38
CA PHE A 97 -0.89 -2.50 -4.90
C PHE A 97 -1.80 -1.80 -3.91
N HIS A 98 -1.68 -0.50 -3.81
CA HIS A 98 -2.57 0.33 -3.01
C HIS A 98 -2.90 1.63 -3.73
N VAL A 99 -4.12 2.11 -3.51
CA VAL A 99 -4.52 3.45 -3.95
C VAL A 99 -3.67 4.44 -3.16
N ALA A 100 -2.90 5.27 -3.85
CA ALA A 100 -2.19 6.38 -3.21
C ALA A 100 -3.22 7.18 -2.42
N ARG A 101 -3.03 7.33 -1.10
CA ARG A 101 -3.87 8.28 -0.37
C ARG A 101 -3.66 9.65 -1.02
N PRO A 102 -4.72 10.45 -1.23
CA PRO A 102 -4.54 11.86 -1.53
C PRO A 102 -3.56 12.41 -0.49
N LYS A 103 -2.47 13.01 -0.94
CA LYS A 103 -1.56 13.71 -0.05
C LYS A 103 -2.41 14.74 0.67
N GLU A 104 -2.62 14.60 1.98
CA GLU A 104 -3.26 15.66 2.75
C GLU A 104 -2.52 16.96 2.39
N PRO A 105 -3.24 18.04 2.00
CA PRO A 105 -2.58 19.30 1.74
C PRO A 105 -1.75 19.65 2.98
N PRO A 106 -0.52 20.16 2.80
CA PRO A 106 0.30 20.55 3.94
C PRO A 106 -0.56 21.41 4.86
N LEU A 107 -0.65 21.04 6.13
CA LEU A 107 -1.30 21.89 7.13
C LEU A 107 -0.65 23.26 7.01
N GLU A 108 -1.42 24.26 6.59
CA GLU A 108 -0.92 25.62 6.55
C GLU A 108 -0.40 25.94 7.96
N PRO A 109 0.84 26.44 8.08
CA PRO A 109 1.36 26.81 9.38
C PRO A 109 0.37 27.77 10.03
N PRO A 110 0.06 27.60 11.34
CA PRO A 110 -0.87 28.49 12.01
C PRO A 110 -0.41 29.92 11.76
N THR A 111 -1.30 30.73 11.19
CA THR A 111 -1.05 32.16 10.98
C THR A 111 -0.61 32.72 12.32
N PRO A 112 0.60 33.30 12.44
CA PRO A 112 1.04 33.89 13.69
C PRO A 112 -0.03 34.88 14.14
N GLY A 113 -0.63 34.61 15.30
CA GLY A 113 -1.62 35.49 15.89
C GLY A 113 -1.02 36.89 15.96
N SER A 114 -1.74 37.87 15.42
CA SER A 114 -1.48 39.27 15.68
C SER A 114 -1.58 39.48 17.19
N GLY A 115 -0.42 39.47 17.86
CA GLY A 115 -0.34 39.71 19.28
C GLY A 115 -0.79 41.13 19.59
N GLU A 116 -1.99 41.26 20.16
CA GLU A 116 -2.26 42.38 21.05
C GLU A 116 -1.75 41.99 22.45
N PRO A 117 -0.90 42.81 23.08
CA PRO A 117 -0.47 42.58 24.44
C PRO A 117 -1.57 43.14 25.34
N ASN A 118 -2.26 42.28 26.09
CA ASN A 118 -2.94 42.73 27.30
C ASN A 118 -2.71 41.72 28.40
N GLY A 119 -2.04 42.22 29.43
CA GLY A 119 -1.50 41.42 30.52
C GLY A 119 -2.55 40.99 31.53
N SER A 120 -2.14 39.98 32.29
CA SER A 120 -2.24 39.85 33.75
C SER A 120 -2.60 38.42 34.09
N GLY A 121 -1.81 37.81 34.98
CA GLY A 121 -2.18 36.52 35.56
C GLY A 121 -1.01 35.58 35.86
N THR A 122 -0.12 36.03 36.73
CA THR A 122 0.51 35.21 37.78
C THR A 122 1.36 34.01 37.37
N ALA A 123 2.68 34.19 37.55
CA ALA A 123 3.68 33.13 37.57
C ALA A 123 3.40 32.09 38.68
N ALA A 124 3.56 30.81 38.33
CA ALA A 124 3.94 29.78 39.27
C ALA A 124 5.10 28.99 38.65
N ALA A 125 6.31 29.49 38.87
CA ALA A 125 7.50 28.69 38.73
C ALA A 125 7.47 27.59 39.79
N THR A 126 7.49 26.33 39.38
CA THR A 126 7.86 25.23 40.25
C THR A 126 9.06 24.55 39.62
N ALA A 127 10.25 24.93 40.10
CA ALA A 127 11.50 24.24 39.86
C ALA A 127 12.09 23.89 41.22
N LEU A 128 12.27 22.59 41.49
CA LEU A 128 13.28 21.91 42.32
C LEU A 128 12.75 20.49 42.60
N GLY A 129 13.48 19.39 42.53
CA GLY A 129 14.91 19.15 42.32
C GLY A 129 15.10 17.70 41.84
N THR A 130 16.12 17.44 41.03
CA THR A 130 17.42 16.85 41.40
C THR A 130 17.49 15.32 41.35
N ALA A 131 18.38 14.89 40.43
CA ALA A 131 19.38 13.84 40.56
C ALA A 131 18.97 12.37 40.41
N GLY A 132 19.69 11.69 39.51
CA GLY A 132 19.74 10.23 39.45
C GLY A 132 20.20 9.72 38.09
N ALA A 133 21.51 9.80 37.83
CA ALA A 133 22.18 9.12 36.74
C ALA A 133 22.26 7.60 36.96
N VAL A 134 22.83 6.89 35.96
CA VAL A 134 23.39 5.51 35.96
C VAL A 134 22.37 4.44 35.52
N ALA A 135 22.61 3.51 34.58
CA ALA A 135 23.76 3.12 33.74
C ALA A 135 23.25 2.64 32.38
#